data_AF-A0A382XJ63-F1
#
_entry.id   AF-A0A382XJ63-F1
#
_cell.length_a   1.000
_cell.length_b   1.000
_cell.length_c   1.000
_cell.angle_alpha   90.00
_cell.angle_beta   90.00
_cell.angle_gamma   90.00
#
_symmetry.space_group_name_H-M   'P 1'
#
loop_
_entity.id
_entity.type
_entity.pdbx_description
1 polymer ?
#
loop_
_entity_poly.entity_id
_entity_poly.type
_entity_poly.pdbx_seq_one_letter_code
_entity_poly.pdbx_strand_id
1 'polypeptide(L)'
;KSRPQLVRTLGTFNMVWTIGYMSGPLLGGLLYEVNARLPFVIAMVGMLGLALAIFLVRLRMDPGESPEESPEAPIQEGDTLRFRSVAWISSFSGFFVMGILSYQFPKLATELSISPAVLGYLLAIPRLIQFCIFFIVRRAHFWQFRLYPLIIPQMATISGMMVTATASDPFMIGLGFATVGLLIGSSFTASQFYSFFQRERKGQGGAIHEMIVGIGNVAGPLIGGLLAHLIGLRAPYLLCCVVLATAVLIEYRLTRKK
;
A
#
# COMPACT_ATOMS: atom_id res chain seq x y z
N LYS A 1 -1.42 24.97 1.75
CA LYS A 1 -2.24 24.20 0.76
C LYS A 1 -3.63 24.03 1.34
N SER A 2 -4.68 24.36 0.58
CA SER A 2 -6.06 24.07 0.99
C SER A 2 -6.31 22.55 1.06
N ARG A 3 -7.27 22.09 1.88
CA ARG A 3 -7.59 20.65 2.02
C ARG A 3 -7.79 19.94 0.67
N PRO A 4 -8.51 20.52 -0.32
CA PRO A 4 -8.68 19.89 -1.63
C PRO A 4 -7.39 19.83 -2.45
N GLN A 5 -6.53 20.85 -2.37
CA GLN A 5 -5.23 20.85 -3.05
C GLN A 5 -4.31 19.75 -2.50
N LEU A 6 -4.29 19.55 -1.18
CA LEU A 6 -3.48 18.50 -0.54
C LEU A 6 -3.92 17.11 -1.02
N VAL A 7 -5.22 16.82 -0.98
CA VAL A 7 -5.79 15.54 -1.45
C VAL A 7 -5.48 15.30 -2.94
N ARG A 8 -5.59 16.34 -3.78
CA ARG A 8 -5.29 16.24 -5.21
C ARG A 8 -3.81 15.96 -5.49
N THR A 9 -2.90 16.68 -4.82
CA THR A 9 -1.46 16.45 -4.98
C THR A 9 -1.08 15.05 -4.51
N LEU A 10 -1.47 14.68 -3.29
CA LEU A 10 -1.14 13.36 -2.73
C LEU A 10 -1.74 12.23 -3.57
N GLY A 11 -3.01 12.33 -3.96
CA GLY A 11 -3.66 11.34 -4.82
C GLY A 11 -2.96 11.19 -6.17
N THR A 12 -2.52 12.28 -6.79
CA THR A 12 -1.82 12.22 -8.10
C THR A 12 -0.43 11.60 -7.96
N PHE A 13 0.34 12.03 -6.96
CA PHE A 13 1.60 11.37 -6.61
C PHE A 13 1.37 9.87 -6.37
N ASN A 14 0.31 9.53 -5.63
CA ASN A 14 -0.01 8.17 -5.25
C ASN A 14 -0.34 7.25 -6.42
N MET A 15 -1.08 7.77 -7.38
CA MET A 15 -1.37 7.09 -8.62
C MET A 15 -0.10 6.79 -9.44
N VAL A 16 0.84 7.76 -9.54
CA VAL A 16 2.06 7.59 -10.34
C VAL A 16 2.96 6.49 -9.77
N TRP A 17 3.24 6.48 -8.47
CA TRP A 17 4.09 5.42 -7.90
C TRP A 17 3.41 4.05 -7.94
N THR A 18 2.07 4.01 -7.83
CA THR A 18 1.31 2.75 -7.95
C THR A 18 1.42 2.13 -9.34
N ILE A 19 1.47 2.94 -10.40
CA ILE A 19 1.72 2.44 -11.76
C ILE A 19 3.05 1.70 -11.83
N GLY A 20 4.12 2.24 -11.22
CA GLY A 20 5.42 1.56 -11.17
C GLY A 20 5.35 0.20 -10.46
N TYR A 21 4.73 0.16 -9.28
CA TYR A 21 4.53 -1.09 -8.53
C TYR A 21 3.63 -2.10 -9.22
N MET A 22 2.69 -1.65 -10.06
CA MET A 22 1.81 -2.51 -10.85
C MET A 22 2.55 -3.09 -12.07
N SER A 23 3.27 -2.25 -12.81
CA SER A 23 3.98 -2.65 -14.03
C SER A 23 5.12 -3.62 -13.75
N GLY A 24 5.77 -3.53 -12.58
CA GLY A 24 6.88 -4.40 -12.19
C GLY A 24 6.53 -5.89 -12.26
N PRO A 25 5.59 -6.39 -11.45
CA PRO A 25 5.15 -7.78 -11.50
C PRO A 25 4.52 -8.19 -12.83
N LEU A 26 3.74 -7.30 -13.48
CA LEU A 26 3.13 -7.58 -14.79
C LEU A 26 4.18 -7.90 -15.85
N LEU A 27 5.12 -6.99 -16.05
CA LEU A 27 6.18 -7.17 -17.04
C LEU A 27 7.16 -8.24 -16.58
N GLY A 28 7.50 -8.27 -15.29
CA GLY A 28 8.41 -9.26 -14.71
C GLY A 28 7.93 -10.70 -14.93
N GLY A 29 6.65 -10.98 -14.66
CA GLY A 29 6.06 -12.31 -14.88
C GLY A 29 6.08 -12.74 -16.35
N LEU A 30 5.66 -11.84 -17.25
CA LEU A 30 5.67 -12.09 -18.70
C LEU A 30 7.07 -12.33 -19.25
N LEU A 31 8.04 -11.51 -18.84
CA LEU A 31 9.43 -11.63 -19.28
C LEU A 31 10.10 -12.89 -18.73
N TYR A 32 9.79 -13.26 -17.48
CA TYR A 32 10.34 -14.46 -16.85
C TYR A 32 9.88 -15.73 -17.56
N GLU A 33 8.65 -15.77 -18.04
CA GLU A 33 8.10 -16.90 -18.81
C GLU A 33 8.85 -17.13 -20.13
N VAL A 34 9.27 -16.05 -20.79
CA VAL A 34 10.11 -16.15 -21.99
C VAL A 34 11.53 -16.59 -21.63
N ASN A 35 12.14 -15.93 -20.64
CA ASN A 35 13.47 -16.27 -20.15
C ASN A 35 13.72 -15.64 -18.77
N ALA A 36 14.17 -16.45 -17.81
CA ALA A 36 14.45 -16.02 -16.44
C ALA A 36 15.42 -14.84 -16.30
N ARG A 37 16.27 -14.56 -17.31
CA ARG A 37 17.21 -13.41 -17.32
C ARG A 37 16.59 -12.10 -17.79
N LEU A 38 15.53 -12.14 -18.60
CA LEU A 38 14.95 -10.95 -19.22
C LEU A 38 14.45 -9.89 -18.23
N PRO A 39 13.74 -10.24 -17.13
CA PRO A 39 13.32 -9.24 -16.14
C PRO A 39 14.49 -8.41 -15.60
N PHE A 40 15.62 -9.07 -15.33
CA PHE A 40 16.82 -8.44 -14.78
C PHE A 40 17.52 -7.55 -15.80
N VAL A 41 17.70 -8.03 -17.03
CA VAL A 41 18.36 -7.25 -18.10
C VAL A 41 17.54 -6.00 -18.44
N ILE A 42 16.22 -6.13 -18.59
CA ILE A 42 15.34 -5.00 -18.90
C ILE A 42 15.30 -4.00 -17.74
N ALA A 43 15.23 -4.47 -16.49
CA ALA A 43 15.30 -3.59 -15.32
C ALA A 43 16.63 -2.82 -15.26
N MET A 44 17.76 -3.50 -15.50
CA MET A 44 19.09 -2.89 -15.50
C MET A 44 19.22 -1.82 -16.59
N VAL A 45 18.87 -2.15 -17.83
CA VAL A 45 18.93 -1.20 -18.96
C VAL A 45 18.01 0.00 -18.71
N GLY A 46 16.79 -0.25 -18.19
CA GLY A 46 15.85 0.82 -17.84
C GLY A 46 16.38 1.74 -16.74
N MET A 47 16.97 1.19 -15.67
CA MET A 47 17.56 1.99 -14.59
C MET A 47 18.77 2.80 -15.06
N LEU A 48 19.65 2.23 -15.89
CA LEU A 48 20.79 2.95 -16.48
C LEU A 48 20.32 4.08 -17.39
N GLY A 49 19.31 3.83 -18.23
CA GLY A 49 18.71 4.85 -19.08
C GLY A 49 18.09 5.99 -18.27
N LEU A 50 17.37 5.68 -17.18
CA LEU A 50 16.80 6.68 -16.28
C LEU A 50 17.90 7.49 -15.57
N ALA A 51 18.95 6.82 -15.06
CA ALA A 51 20.08 7.49 -14.41
C ALA A 51 20.78 8.45 -15.37
N LEU A 52 21.02 8.02 -16.61
CA LEU A 52 21.59 8.87 -17.66
C LEU A 52 20.67 10.06 -17.99
N ALA A 53 19.36 9.84 -18.13
CA ALA A 53 18.42 10.92 -18.38
C ALA A 53 18.41 11.95 -17.24
N ILE A 54 18.39 11.50 -15.98
CA ILE A 54 18.47 12.39 -14.81
C ILE A 54 19.79 13.17 -14.81
N PHE A 55 20.91 12.50 -15.08
CA PHE A 55 22.23 13.12 -15.16
C PHE A 55 22.28 14.22 -16.23
N LEU A 56 21.79 13.93 -17.43
CA LEU A 56 21.73 14.88 -18.54
C LEU A 56 20.80 16.08 -18.27
N VAL A 57 19.68 15.86 -17.59
CA VAL A 57 18.78 16.94 -17.17
C VAL A 57 19.46 17.81 -16.12
N ARG A 58 20.12 17.21 -15.12
CA ARG A 58 20.85 17.94 -14.07
C ARG A 58 22.00 18.79 -14.62
N LEU A 59 22.70 18.32 -15.65
CA LEU A 59 23.72 19.12 -16.35
C LEU A 59 23.16 20.37 -17.05
N ARG A 60 21.86 20.40 -17.35
CA ARG A 60 21.18 21.50 -18.04
C ARG A 60 20.38 22.41 -17.12
N MET A 61 20.23 22.05 -15.84
CA MET A 61 19.51 22.86 -14.86
C MET A 61 20.49 23.81 -14.17
N ASP A 62 20.27 25.12 -14.29
CA ASP A 62 20.92 26.09 -13.40
C ASP A 62 20.47 25.88 -11.94
N PRO A 63 21.30 26.27 -10.95
CA PRO A 63 20.91 26.24 -9.54
C PRO A 63 19.75 27.22 -9.30
N GLY A 64 18.52 26.75 -9.46
CA GLY A 64 17.31 27.52 -9.17
C GLY A 64 17.08 27.67 -7.67
N GLU A 65 16.58 28.84 -7.27
CA GLU A 65 16.29 29.22 -5.89
C GLU A 65 15.43 28.19 -5.15
N SER A 66 15.75 28.05 -3.85
CA SER A 66 14.99 27.21 -2.94
C SER A 66 13.55 27.75 -2.83
N PRO A 67 12.51 26.90 -2.91
CA PRO A 67 11.13 27.37 -2.83
C PRO A 67 10.89 28.09 -1.50
N GLU A 68 10.42 29.34 -1.55
CA GLU A 68 9.98 30.08 -0.36
C GLU A 68 8.90 29.31 0.41
N GLU A 69 9.05 29.24 1.74
CA GLU A 69 8.05 28.67 2.63
C GLU A 69 6.77 29.50 2.61
N SER A 70 5.71 28.93 2.02
CA SER A 70 4.41 29.59 1.90
C SER A 70 3.72 29.75 3.28
N PRO A 71 3.11 30.94 3.57
CA PRO A 71 2.61 31.31 4.89
C PRO A 71 1.65 30.29 5.54
N GLU A 72 1.70 30.28 6.87
CA GLU A 72 0.91 29.43 7.76
C GLU A 72 -0.51 29.98 7.94
N ALA A 73 -1.49 29.09 7.86
CA ALA A 73 -2.89 29.39 8.14
C ALA A 73 -3.34 28.51 9.33
N PRO A 74 -4.07 29.06 10.31
CA PRO A 74 -4.45 28.34 11.51
C PRO A 74 -5.57 27.32 11.22
N ILE A 75 -5.49 26.10 11.76
CA ILE A 75 -6.56 25.08 11.59
C ILE A 75 -6.75 24.25 12.87
N GLN A 76 -8.03 24.05 13.21
CA GLN A 76 -8.60 23.37 14.38
C GLN A 76 -8.09 21.93 14.64
N GLU A 77 -7.76 21.66 15.91
CA GLU A 77 -6.95 20.50 16.35
C GLU A 77 -7.76 19.27 16.84
N GLY A 78 -9.03 19.41 17.18
CA GLY A 78 -9.75 18.44 18.03
C GLY A 78 -9.86 17.00 17.52
N ASP A 79 -10.47 16.78 16.35
CA ASP A 79 -10.81 15.42 15.88
C ASP A 79 -9.69 14.70 15.10
N THR A 80 -8.62 15.41 14.74
CA THR A 80 -7.58 14.88 13.82
C THR A 80 -6.73 13.80 14.48
N LEU A 81 -6.43 13.93 15.78
CA LEU A 81 -5.51 13.01 16.49
C LEU A 81 -6.06 11.58 16.58
N ARG A 82 -7.37 11.46 16.83
CA ARG A 82 -8.04 10.17 16.98
C ARG A 82 -8.15 9.44 15.64
N PHE A 83 -8.63 10.12 14.60
CA PHE A 83 -8.71 9.55 13.26
C PHE A 83 -7.33 9.25 12.67
N ARG A 84 -6.29 10.02 13.04
CA ARG A 84 -4.90 9.71 12.70
C ARG A 84 -4.46 8.37 13.26
N SER A 85 -4.70 8.13 14.54
CA SER A 85 -4.32 6.88 15.20
C SER A 85 -5.03 5.66 14.59
N VAL A 86 -6.33 5.80 14.30
CA VAL A 86 -7.11 4.76 13.59
C VAL A 86 -6.55 4.52 12.19
N ALA A 87 -6.27 5.57 11.42
CA ALA A 87 -5.73 5.43 10.08
C ALA A 87 -4.30 4.84 10.04
N TRP A 88 -3.50 5.12 11.07
CA TRP A 88 -2.19 4.53 11.29
C TRP A 88 -2.27 3.02 11.50
N ILE A 89 -3.16 2.55 12.37
CA ILE A 89 -3.38 1.11 12.63
C ILE A 89 -3.89 0.41 11.36
N SER A 90 -4.84 1.03 10.67
CA SER A 90 -5.38 0.49 9.42
C SER A 90 -4.30 0.39 8.33
N SER A 91 -3.45 1.43 8.21
CA SER A 91 -2.35 1.44 7.25
C SER A 91 -1.28 0.41 7.57
N PHE A 92 -0.87 0.31 8.84
CA PHE A 92 0.04 -0.73 9.30
C PHE A 92 -0.47 -2.11 8.84
N SER A 93 -1.74 -2.40 9.10
CA SER A 93 -2.35 -3.68 8.76
C SER A 93 -2.39 -3.92 7.25
N GLY A 94 -2.72 -2.90 6.46
CA GLY A 94 -2.70 -2.99 4.99
C GLY A 94 -1.31 -3.32 4.43
N PHE A 95 -0.25 -2.65 4.92
CA PHE A 95 1.12 -2.91 4.46
C PHE A 95 1.69 -4.22 5.04
N PHE A 96 1.27 -4.64 6.23
CA PHE A 96 1.57 -5.96 6.76
C PHE A 96 1.07 -7.07 5.82
N VAL A 97 -0.20 -6.99 5.41
CA VAL A 97 -0.80 -7.93 4.46
C VAL A 97 -0.11 -7.87 3.10
N MET A 98 0.15 -6.66 2.58
CA MET A 98 0.84 -6.48 1.30
C MET A 98 2.24 -7.10 1.30
N GLY A 99 2.96 -6.95 2.40
CA GLY A 99 4.26 -7.57 2.60
C GLY A 99 4.15 -9.09 2.52
N ILE A 100 3.22 -9.71 3.25
CA ILE A 100 2.98 -11.16 3.16
C ILE A 100 2.69 -11.58 1.72
N LEU A 101 1.81 -10.87 1.00
CA LEU A 101 1.51 -11.19 -0.39
C LEU A 101 2.73 -11.07 -1.31
N SER A 102 3.54 -10.02 -1.13
CA SER A 102 4.65 -9.73 -2.03
C SER A 102 5.81 -10.70 -1.87
N TYR A 103 6.01 -11.23 -0.65
CA TYR A 103 7.18 -12.04 -0.32
C TYR A 103 6.86 -13.53 -0.09
N GLN A 104 5.67 -13.89 0.41
CA GLN A 104 5.32 -15.28 0.70
C GLN A 104 4.45 -15.94 -0.36
N PHE A 105 3.59 -15.18 -1.03
CA PHE A 105 2.73 -15.74 -2.07
C PHE A 105 3.47 -16.35 -3.27
N PRO A 106 4.58 -15.78 -3.79
CA PRO A 106 5.31 -16.39 -4.91
C PRO A 106 5.72 -17.85 -4.66
N LYS A 107 6.07 -18.18 -3.41
CA LYS A 107 6.41 -19.56 -3.04
C LYS A 107 5.19 -20.48 -3.04
N LEU A 108 4.07 -20.04 -2.48
CA LEU A 108 2.80 -20.80 -2.55
C LEU A 108 2.33 -20.96 -4.00
N ALA A 109 2.43 -19.90 -4.80
CA ALA A 109 2.05 -19.93 -6.22
C ALA A 109 2.83 -21.00 -7.00
N THR A 110 4.12 -21.16 -6.69
CA THR A 110 4.95 -22.23 -7.28
C THR A 110 4.43 -23.62 -6.89
N GLU A 111 4.06 -23.85 -5.63
CA GLU A 111 3.48 -25.14 -5.19
C GLU A 111 2.11 -25.41 -5.83
N LEU A 112 1.33 -24.37 -6.07
CA LEU A 112 0.06 -24.44 -6.80
C LEU A 112 0.25 -24.56 -8.32
N SER A 113 1.48 -24.67 -8.82
CA SER A 113 1.80 -24.73 -10.25
C SER A 113 1.26 -23.54 -11.06
N ILE A 114 1.18 -22.35 -10.42
CA ILE A 114 0.78 -21.10 -11.07
C ILE A 114 1.93 -20.59 -11.94
N SER A 115 1.65 -20.28 -13.21
CA SER A 115 2.67 -19.77 -14.13
C SER A 115 3.21 -18.39 -13.71
N PRO A 116 4.45 -18.04 -14.09
CA PRO A 116 5.03 -16.73 -13.78
C PRO A 116 4.19 -15.54 -14.26
N ALA A 117 3.57 -15.62 -15.44
CA ALA A 117 2.68 -14.57 -15.93
C ALA A 117 1.42 -14.41 -15.06
N VAL A 118 0.78 -15.52 -14.67
CA VAL A 118 -0.40 -15.48 -13.79
C VAL A 118 -0.01 -14.93 -12.42
N LEU A 119 1.14 -15.31 -11.86
CA LEU A 119 1.66 -14.71 -10.63
C LEU A 119 1.85 -13.20 -10.77
N GLY A 120 2.40 -12.75 -11.90
CA GLY A 120 2.53 -11.32 -12.24
C GLY A 120 1.18 -10.59 -12.26
N TYR A 121 0.16 -11.19 -12.87
CA TYR A 121 -1.21 -10.66 -12.88
C TYR A 121 -1.80 -10.58 -11.47
N LEU A 122 -1.67 -11.65 -10.69
CA LEU A 122 -2.16 -11.69 -9.31
C LEU A 122 -1.56 -10.56 -8.48
N LEU A 123 -0.23 -10.41 -8.48
CA LEU A 123 0.45 -9.36 -7.72
C LEU A 123 0.12 -7.93 -8.21
N ALA A 124 -0.36 -7.79 -9.45
CA ALA A 124 -0.80 -6.51 -10.00
C ALA A 124 -2.23 -6.12 -9.58
N ILE A 125 -3.11 -7.08 -9.29
CA ILE A 125 -4.51 -6.83 -8.91
C ILE A 125 -4.63 -5.88 -7.71
N PRO A 126 -3.95 -6.09 -6.55
CA PRO A 126 -4.02 -5.17 -5.43
C PRO A 126 -3.61 -3.75 -5.83
N ARG A 127 -2.61 -3.61 -6.71
CA ARG A 127 -2.10 -2.31 -7.17
C ARG A 127 -3.10 -1.61 -8.10
N LEU A 128 -3.74 -2.35 -8.99
CA LEU A 128 -4.80 -1.80 -9.85
C LEU A 128 -5.97 -1.27 -9.01
N ILE A 129 -6.44 -2.06 -8.04
CA ILE A 129 -7.54 -1.64 -7.16
C ILE A 129 -7.12 -0.46 -6.28
N GLN A 130 -5.90 -0.49 -5.72
CA GLN A 130 -5.33 0.63 -4.97
C GLN A 130 -5.30 1.92 -5.80
N PHE A 131 -4.89 1.84 -7.07
CA PHE A 131 -4.90 2.97 -8.01
C PHE A 131 -6.31 3.53 -8.22
N CYS A 132 -7.29 2.66 -8.46
CA CYS A 132 -8.69 3.06 -8.61
C CYS A 132 -9.22 3.78 -7.37
N ILE A 133 -8.88 3.30 -6.17
CA ILE A 133 -9.25 3.96 -4.92
C ILE A 133 -8.58 5.33 -4.80
N PHE A 134 -7.28 5.46 -5.10
CA PHE A 134 -6.61 6.76 -5.11
C PHE A 134 -7.27 7.76 -6.07
N PHE A 135 -7.71 7.29 -7.25
CA PHE A 135 -8.44 8.11 -8.20
C PHE A 135 -9.81 8.57 -7.67
N ILE A 136 -10.56 7.69 -7.01
CA ILE A 136 -11.87 8.02 -6.42
C ILE A 136 -11.69 8.98 -5.25
N VAL A 137 -10.81 8.66 -4.31
CA VAL A 137 -10.56 9.43 -3.08
C VAL A 137 -9.98 10.81 -3.39
N ARG A 138 -9.27 10.96 -4.52
CA ARG A 138 -8.84 12.25 -5.06
C ARG A 138 -10.01 13.19 -5.40
N ARG A 139 -11.18 12.66 -5.79
CA ARG A 139 -12.36 13.45 -6.17
C ARG A 139 -13.45 13.49 -5.08
N ALA A 140 -13.49 12.50 -4.22
CA ALA A 140 -14.46 12.39 -3.15
C ALA A 140 -14.01 13.11 -1.87
N HIS A 141 -14.95 13.74 -1.16
CA HIS A 141 -14.71 14.32 0.17
C HIS A 141 -15.47 13.60 1.29
N PHE A 142 -16.39 12.69 0.96
CA PHE A 142 -17.28 12.03 1.93
C PHE A 142 -16.59 10.99 2.83
N TRP A 143 -15.34 10.63 2.55
CA TRP A 143 -14.58 9.64 3.31
C TRP A 143 -13.90 10.22 4.55
N GLN A 144 -13.76 11.55 4.63
CA GLN A 144 -13.04 12.23 5.69
C GLN A 144 -13.81 12.14 7.01
N PHE A 145 -13.07 11.83 8.08
CA PHE A 145 -13.54 11.75 9.48
C PHE A 145 -14.71 10.76 9.66
N ARG A 146 -14.66 9.65 8.91
CA ARG A 146 -15.61 8.54 9.03
C ARG A 146 -14.85 7.22 9.19
N LEU A 147 -15.43 6.29 9.96
CA LEU A 147 -14.81 4.99 10.23
C LEU A 147 -15.09 3.95 9.14
N TYR A 148 -16.25 4.04 8.48
CA TYR A 148 -16.65 3.07 7.45
C TYR A 148 -15.63 2.90 6.30
N PRO A 149 -15.00 3.97 5.77
CA PRO A 149 -13.96 3.82 4.75
C PRO A 149 -12.69 3.09 5.20
N LEU A 150 -12.49 2.89 6.51
CA LEU A 150 -11.35 2.16 7.07
C LEU A 150 -11.74 0.74 7.51
N ILE A 151 -12.93 0.57 8.10
CA ILE A 151 -13.37 -0.73 8.63
C ILE A 151 -13.88 -1.66 7.52
N ILE A 152 -14.67 -1.16 6.56
CA ILE A 152 -15.26 -2.01 5.51
C ILE A 152 -14.16 -2.70 4.68
N PRO A 153 -13.10 -2.00 4.21
CA PRO A 153 -12.01 -2.65 3.49
C PRO A 153 -11.24 -3.67 4.33
N GLN A 154 -11.08 -3.44 5.63
CA GLN A 154 -10.46 -4.43 6.54
C GLN A 154 -11.30 -5.70 6.63
N MET A 155 -12.62 -5.58 6.82
CA MET A 155 -13.54 -6.72 6.86
C MET A 155 -13.55 -7.48 5.53
N ALA A 156 -13.56 -6.76 4.40
CA ALA A 156 -13.44 -7.38 3.08
C ALA A 156 -12.10 -8.12 2.93
N THR A 157 -11.01 -7.56 3.46
CA THR A 157 -9.68 -8.18 3.41
C THR A 157 -9.56 -9.41 4.28
N ILE A 158 -10.25 -9.46 5.43
CA ILE A 158 -10.33 -10.68 6.25
C ILE A 158 -10.95 -11.81 5.42
N SER A 159 -12.09 -11.55 4.76
CA SER A 159 -12.72 -12.53 3.88
C SER A 159 -11.81 -12.91 2.70
N GLY A 160 -11.15 -11.93 2.08
CA GLY A 160 -10.23 -12.16 0.96
C GLY A 160 -9.02 -13.02 1.34
N MET A 161 -8.42 -12.78 2.50
CA MET A 161 -7.29 -13.58 3.00
C MET A 161 -7.73 -14.98 3.46
N MET A 162 -8.96 -15.13 3.96
CA MET A 162 -9.53 -16.46 4.22
C MET A 162 -9.70 -17.27 2.92
N VAL A 163 -10.13 -16.62 1.84
CA VAL A 163 -10.18 -17.23 0.51
C VAL A 163 -8.77 -17.61 0.04
N THR A 164 -7.79 -16.71 0.13
CA THR A 164 -6.39 -17.02 -0.23
C THR A 164 -5.80 -18.17 0.61
N ALA A 165 -6.20 -18.31 1.87
CA ALA A 165 -5.74 -19.37 2.76
C ALA A 165 -6.27 -20.76 2.40
N THR A 166 -7.34 -20.86 1.60
CA THR A 166 -8.07 -22.11 1.34
C THR A 166 -8.16 -22.46 -0.14
N ALA A 167 -8.31 -21.46 -1.00
CA ALA A 167 -8.42 -21.61 -2.43
C ALA A 167 -7.09 -22.04 -3.08
N SER A 168 -7.21 -22.78 -4.16
CA SER A 168 -6.09 -23.12 -5.07
C SER A 168 -6.29 -22.53 -6.47
N ASP A 169 -7.51 -22.08 -6.77
CA ASP A 169 -7.87 -21.47 -8.04
C ASP A 169 -7.35 -20.02 -8.12
N PRO A 170 -6.56 -19.67 -9.17
CA PRO A 170 -6.01 -18.32 -9.32
C PRO A 170 -7.07 -17.22 -9.37
N PHE A 171 -8.24 -17.49 -9.95
CA PHE A 171 -9.29 -16.49 -10.02
C PHE A 171 -9.84 -16.14 -8.63
N MET A 172 -10.13 -17.16 -7.79
CA MET A 172 -10.52 -16.95 -6.39
C MET A 172 -9.44 -16.20 -5.59
N ILE A 173 -8.17 -16.54 -5.79
CA ILE A 173 -7.05 -15.83 -5.14
C ILE A 173 -7.01 -14.37 -5.59
N GLY A 174 -7.21 -14.10 -6.89
CA GLY A 174 -7.29 -12.76 -7.45
C GLY A 174 -8.39 -11.91 -6.82
N LEU A 175 -9.57 -12.49 -6.57
CA LEU A 175 -10.65 -11.81 -5.83
C LEU A 175 -10.23 -11.46 -4.40
N GLY A 176 -9.52 -12.37 -3.71
CA GLY A 176 -8.93 -12.09 -2.40
C GLY A 176 -7.94 -10.92 -2.44
N PHE A 177 -7.09 -10.88 -3.45
CA PHE A 177 -6.08 -9.83 -3.63
C PHE A 177 -6.69 -8.47 -3.96
N ALA A 178 -7.82 -8.44 -4.67
CA ALA A 178 -8.55 -7.20 -4.93
C ALA A 178 -8.96 -6.49 -3.63
N THR A 179 -9.36 -7.25 -2.61
CA THR A 179 -9.76 -6.69 -1.30
C THR A 179 -8.59 -5.99 -0.58
N VAL A 180 -7.37 -6.51 -0.73
CA VAL A 180 -6.15 -5.90 -0.19
C VAL A 180 -5.89 -4.53 -0.83
N GLY A 181 -6.12 -4.40 -2.14
CA GLY A 181 -6.03 -3.11 -2.83
C GLY A 181 -7.03 -2.08 -2.29
N LEU A 182 -8.25 -2.50 -1.95
CA LEU A 182 -9.25 -1.64 -1.30
C LEU A 182 -8.74 -1.13 0.05
N LEU A 183 -8.17 -2.04 0.86
CA LEU A 183 -7.63 -1.71 2.18
C LEU A 183 -6.46 -0.72 2.08
N ILE A 184 -5.46 -1.00 1.26
CA ILE A 184 -4.28 -0.13 1.15
C ILE A 184 -4.69 1.23 0.57
N GLY A 185 -5.48 1.26 -0.49
CA GLY A 185 -5.90 2.52 -1.13
C GLY A 185 -6.64 3.45 -0.17
N SER A 186 -7.51 2.90 0.67
CA SER A 186 -8.30 3.66 1.64
C SER A 186 -7.48 4.07 2.86
N SER A 187 -6.83 3.10 3.52
CA SER A 187 -6.08 3.32 4.76
C SER A 187 -4.88 4.23 4.55
N PHE A 188 -4.09 4.02 3.49
CA PHE A 188 -2.92 4.83 3.19
C PHE A 188 -3.31 6.28 2.91
N THR A 189 -4.37 6.51 2.14
CA THR A 189 -4.83 7.88 1.85
C THR A 189 -5.28 8.58 3.13
N ALA A 190 -6.03 7.89 3.99
CA ALA A 190 -6.46 8.45 5.27
C ALA A 190 -5.25 8.75 6.17
N SER A 191 -4.32 7.82 6.29
CA SER A 191 -3.13 7.97 7.12
C SER A 191 -2.26 9.12 6.64
N GLN A 192 -1.98 9.23 5.35
CA GLN A 192 -1.27 10.37 4.78
C GLN A 192 -2.02 11.67 5.04
N PHE A 193 -3.32 11.70 4.74
CA PHE A 193 -4.12 12.90 4.91
C PHE A 193 -4.05 13.41 6.34
N TYR A 194 -4.31 12.57 7.34
CA TYR A 194 -4.28 12.96 8.75
C TYR A 194 -2.88 13.27 9.29
N SER A 195 -1.84 12.66 8.71
CA SER A 195 -0.45 12.93 9.09
C SER A 195 0.06 14.26 8.53
N PHE A 196 -0.40 14.65 7.34
CA PHE A 196 -0.03 15.91 6.70
C PHE A 196 -1.02 17.05 6.95
N PHE A 197 -2.12 16.78 7.66
CA PHE A 197 -3.14 17.77 7.97
C PHE A 197 -2.63 18.84 8.95
N GLN A 198 -1.79 18.46 9.92
CA GLN A 198 -1.19 19.39 10.90
C GLN A 198 0.11 19.98 10.36
N ARG A 199 0.10 21.26 9.93
CA ARG A 199 1.19 21.89 9.18
C ARG A 199 2.49 22.09 9.98
N GLU A 200 2.39 22.42 11.27
CA GLU A 200 3.54 22.63 12.19
C GLU A 200 4.40 21.38 12.39
N ARG A 201 3.79 20.19 12.33
CA ARG A 201 4.48 18.90 12.54
C ARG A 201 4.46 18.03 11.30
N LYS A 202 4.32 18.61 10.10
CA LYS A 202 4.25 17.86 8.84
C LYS A 202 5.41 16.90 8.64
N GLY A 203 6.63 17.34 8.96
CA GLY A 203 7.82 16.49 8.89
C GLY A 203 7.73 15.30 9.84
N GLN A 204 7.34 15.54 11.10
CA GLN A 204 7.20 14.48 12.11
C GLN A 204 6.02 13.54 11.80
N GLY A 205 4.86 14.06 11.42
CA GLY A 205 3.69 13.28 11.04
C GLY A 205 3.97 12.41 9.81
N GLY A 206 4.63 12.99 8.80
CA GLY A 206 5.11 12.24 7.63
C GLY A 206 6.11 11.15 8.01
N ALA A 207 7.09 11.45 8.86
CA ALA A 207 8.07 10.47 9.33
C ALA A 207 7.41 9.30 10.08
N ILE A 208 6.45 9.59 10.96
CA ILE A 208 5.70 8.53 11.67
C ILE A 208 4.87 7.70 10.70
N HIS A 209 4.22 8.34 9.72
CA HIS A 209 3.48 7.62 8.67
C HIS A 209 4.37 6.65 7.89
N GLU A 210 5.51 7.12 7.39
CA GLU A 210 6.45 6.28 6.65
C GLU A 210 7.05 5.18 7.52
N MET A 211 7.33 5.47 8.80
CA MET A 211 7.77 4.47 9.77
C MET A 211 6.72 3.36 9.92
N ILE A 212 5.44 3.72 10.07
CA ILE A 212 4.35 2.73 10.19
C ILE A 212 4.23 1.86 8.95
N VAL A 213 4.32 2.47 7.76
CA VAL A 213 4.32 1.76 6.47
C VAL A 213 5.51 0.80 6.39
N GLY A 214 6.70 1.27 6.77
CA GLY A 214 7.93 0.49 6.81
C GLY A 214 7.84 -0.70 7.77
N ILE A 215 7.38 -0.48 9.00
CA ILE A 215 7.22 -1.55 10.00
C ILE A 215 6.22 -2.60 9.48
N GLY A 216 5.10 -2.19 8.88
CA GLY A 216 4.16 -3.14 8.25
C GLY A 216 4.83 -4.01 7.18
N ASN A 217 5.53 -3.37 6.24
CA ASN A 217 6.24 -4.06 5.15
C ASN A 217 7.36 -5.00 5.61
N VAL A 218 7.96 -4.76 6.79
CA VAL A 218 9.01 -5.61 7.35
C VAL A 218 8.42 -6.71 8.25
N ALA A 219 7.50 -6.36 9.15
CA ALA A 219 6.93 -7.30 10.10
C ALA A 219 6.10 -8.39 9.41
N GLY A 220 5.35 -8.04 8.35
CA GLY A 220 4.54 -8.99 7.58
C GLY A 220 5.36 -10.16 7.04
N PRO A 221 6.35 -9.92 6.16
CA PRO A 221 7.20 -10.95 5.60
C PRO A 221 8.00 -11.72 6.65
N LEU A 222 8.51 -11.05 7.70
CA LEU A 222 9.32 -11.71 8.74
C LEU A 222 8.48 -12.71 9.54
N ILE A 223 7.36 -12.26 10.11
CA ILE A 223 6.49 -13.11 10.94
C ILE A 223 5.78 -14.13 10.06
N GLY A 224 5.29 -13.70 8.89
CA GLY A 224 4.67 -14.58 7.89
C GLY A 224 5.63 -15.66 7.40
N GLY A 225 6.90 -15.33 7.15
CA GLY A 225 7.90 -16.31 6.71
C GLY A 225 8.22 -17.34 7.78
N LEU A 226 8.38 -16.89 9.03
CA LEU A 226 8.54 -17.80 10.16
C LEU A 226 7.34 -18.75 10.29
N LEU A 227 6.12 -18.21 10.19
CA LEU A 227 4.90 -19.01 10.30
C LEU A 227 4.74 -19.98 9.12
N ALA A 228 5.10 -19.55 7.91
CA ALA A 228 5.11 -20.38 6.72
C ALA A 228 6.05 -21.57 6.87
N HIS A 229 7.23 -21.33 7.47
CA HIS A 229 8.22 -22.37 7.74
C HIS A 229 7.76 -23.38 8.80
N LEU A 230 7.12 -22.91 9.87
CA LEU A 230 6.73 -23.75 11.01
C LEU A 230 5.42 -24.52 10.81
N ILE A 231 4.42 -23.89 10.17
CA ILE A 231 3.04 -24.42 10.10
C ILE A 231 2.65 -24.77 8.65
N GLY A 232 3.25 -24.08 7.67
CA GLY A 232 3.00 -24.31 6.25
C GLY A 232 2.63 -23.04 5.50
N LEU A 233 2.75 -23.08 4.16
CA LEU A 233 2.69 -21.89 3.30
C LEU A 233 1.36 -21.12 3.32
N ARG A 234 0.27 -21.71 3.82
CA ARG A 234 -1.04 -21.07 3.94
C ARG A 234 -1.27 -20.34 5.27
N ALA A 235 -0.47 -20.64 6.30
CA ALA A 235 -0.56 -20.02 7.61
C ALA A 235 -0.41 -18.48 7.61
N PRO A 236 0.45 -17.85 6.76
CA PRO A 236 0.60 -16.39 6.73
C PRO A 236 -0.70 -15.65 6.38
N TYR A 237 -1.57 -16.23 5.56
CA TYR A 237 -2.85 -15.58 5.19
C TYR A 237 -3.88 -15.68 6.34
N LEU A 238 -3.84 -16.73 7.14
CA LEU A 238 -4.62 -16.81 8.38
C LEU A 238 -4.11 -15.80 9.42
N LEU A 239 -2.79 -15.59 9.50
CA LEU A 239 -2.20 -14.54 10.32
C LEU A 239 -2.70 -13.15 9.91
N CYS A 240 -2.82 -12.86 8.61
CA CYS A 240 -3.44 -11.62 8.13
C CYS A 240 -4.84 -11.41 8.73
N CYS A 241 -5.68 -12.45 8.77
CA CYS A 241 -7.02 -12.38 9.35
C CYS A 241 -6.98 -12.02 10.84
N VAL A 242 -6.07 -12.62 11.61
CA VAL A 242 -5.90 -12.34 13.06
C VAL A 242 -5.43 -10.90 13.29
N VAL A 243 -4.44 -10.43 12.52
CA VAL A 243 -3.91 -9.07 12.61
C VAL A 243 -5.01 -8.05 12.27
N LEU A 244 -5.75 -8.26 11.20
CA LEU A 244 -6.85 -7.38 10.79
C LEU A 244 -7.99 -7.37 11.81
N ALA A 245 -8.40 -8.52 12.34
CA ALA A 245 -9.43 -8.58 13.38
C ALA A 245 -9.00 -7.84 14.65
N THR A 246 -7.73 -7.97 15.03
CA THR A 246 -7.13 -7.25 16.16
C THR A 246 -7.09 -5.75 15.91
N ALA A 247 -6.69 -5.32 14.71
CA ALA A 247 -6.69 -3.92 14.29
C ALA A 247 -8.08 -3.30 14.38
N VAL A 248 -9.09 -3.94 13.78
CA VAL A 248 -10.50 -3.52 13.85
C VAL A 248 -10.98 -3.38 15.30
N LEU A 249 -10.63 -4.33 16.17
CA LEU A 249 -11.00 -4.26 17.59
C LEU A 249 -10.34 -3.07 18.32
N ILE A 250 -9.06 -2.82 18.06
CA ILE A 250 -8.34 -1.67 18.64
C ILE A 250 -8.95 -0.36 18.13
N GLU A 251 -9.19 -0.24 16.83
CA GLU A 251 -9.82 0.92 16.20
C GLU A 251 -11.21 1.20 16.77
N TYR A 252 -12.01 0.16 16.99
CA TYR A 252 -13.32 0.26 17.62
C TYR A 252 -13.22 0.76 19.09
N ARG A 253 -12.25 0.27 19.85
CA ARG A 253 -12.04 0.73 21.25
C ARG A 253 -11.56 2.18 21.31
N LEU A 254 -10.63 2.57 20.43
CA LEU A 254 -10.15 3.95 20.31
C LEU A 254 -11.27 4.91 19.93
N THR A 255 -12.27 4.41 19.20
CA THR A 255 -13.41 5.22 18.76
C THR A 255 -14.57 5.26 19.76
N ARG A 256 -14.59 4.35 20.75
CA ARG A 256 -15.59 4.36 21.82
C ARG A 256 -15.19 5.19 23.05
N LYS A 257 -13.89 5.34 23.34
CA LYS A 257 -13.45 6.19 24.45
C LYS A 257 -13.83 7.66 24.17
N LYS A 258 -14.77 8.18 24.97
CA LYS A 258 -15.08 9.60 25.14
C LYS A 258 -14.10 10.18 26.17
#